data_AF-A9PJT8-F1
#
_entry.id   AF-A9PJT8-F1
#
_cell.length_a   1.000
_cell.length_b   1.000
_cell.length_c   1.000
_cell.angle_alpha   90.00
_cell.angle_beta   90.00
_cell.angle_gamma   90.00
#
_symmetry.space_group_name_H-M   'P 1'
#
loop_
_entity.id
_entity.type
_entity.pdbx_description
1 polymer ?
#
loop_
_entity_poly.entity_id
_entity_poly.type
_entity_poly.pdbx_seq_one_letter_code
_entity_poly.pdbx_strand_id
1 'polypeptide(L)' 'MIIHDRFPVPRLVVCDQHGSQARFLLAKLNPSATYNNANEMAAGSDIIFTDDVSLQVFFEHLQRLAVQS' A
#
# COMPACT_ATOMS: atom_id res chain seq x y z
N MET A 1 -12.33 14.18 -18.53
CA MET A 1 -12.46 13.78 -17.09
C MET A 1 -12.19 12.30 -17.04
N ILE A 2 -11.32 11.79 -16.14
CA ILE A 2 -10.78 10.41 -16.20
C ILE A 2 -11.84 9.32 -16.44
N ILE A 3 -13.05 9.48 -15.91
CA ILE A 3 -14.15 8.52 -16.06
C ILE A 3 -14.73 8.47 -17.48
N HIS A 4 -14.72 9.58 -18.23
CA HIS A 4 -15.27 9.68 -19.58
C HIS A 4 -14.25 9.31 -20.66
N ASP A 5 -12.96 9.45 -20.37
CA ASP A 5 -11.90 9.33 -21.37
C ASP A 5 -11.31 7.89 -21.47
N ARG A 6 -11.68 6.97 -20.56
CA ARG A 6 -11.13 5.60 -20.51
C ARG A 6 -12.11 4.52 -20.97
N PHE A 7 -11.61 3.53 -21.72
CA PHE A 7 -12.32 2.32 -22.11
C PHE A 7 -11.47 1.07 -21.80
N PRO A 8 -11.98 0.06 -21.06
CA PRO A 8 -13.32 0.02 -20.45
C PRO A 8 -13.51 1.09 -19.37
N VAL A 9 -14.77 1.48 -19.14
CA VAL A 9 -15.12 2.51 -18.14
C VAL A 9 -14.64 2.04 -16.76
N PRO A 10 -13.83 2.85 -16.04
CA PRO A 10 -13.29 2.46 -14.75
C PRO A 10 -14.39 2.43 -13.68
N ARG A 11 -14.31 1.49 -12.74
CA ARG A 11 -15.19 1.44 -11.57
C ARG A 11 -14.79 2.53 -10.57
N LEU A 12 -15.72 3.43 -10.25
CA LEU A 12 -15.59 4.36 -9.13
C LEU A 12 -16.08 3.70 -7.85
N VAL A 13 -15.24 3.71 -6.81
CA VAL A 13 -15.59 3.26 -5.46
C VAL A 13 -15.44 4.45 -4.52
N VAL A 14 -16.55 4.88 -3.93
CA VAL A 14 -16.55 5.90 -2.87
C VAL A 14 -16.46 5.17 -1.54
N CYS A 15 -15.55 5.60 -0.68
CA CYS A 15 -15.34 4.98 0.62
C CYS A 15 -14.85 6.00 1.64
N ASP A 16 -15.17 5.72 2.90
CA ASP A 16 -14.71 6.46 4.06
C ASP A 16 -13.80 5.58 4.93
N GLN A 17 -13.05 6.20 5.84
CA GLN A 17 -12.19 5.48 6.78
C GLN A 17 -13.01 4.46 7.58
N HIS A 18 -12.44 3.28 7.82
CA HIS A 18 -13.10 2.13 8.49
C HIS A 18 -14.28 1.51 7.71
N GLY A 19 -14.66 2.04 6.55
CA GLY A 19 -15.68 1.45 5.69
C GLY A 19 -15.19 0.18 4.98
N SER A 20 -16.10 -0.76 4.71
CA SER A 20 -15.75 -2.04 4.07
C SER A 20 -15.12 -1.88 2.68
N GLN A 21 -15.46 -0.80 1.97
CA GLN A 21 -14.93 -0.43 0.66
C GLN A 21 -13.52 0.18 0.74
N ALA A 22 -13.08 0.71 1.89
CA ALA A 22 -11.73 1.27 2.06
C ALA A 22 -10.64 0.20 1.83
N ARG A 23 -10.98 -1.09 1.98
CA ARG A 23 -10.08 -2.20 1.67
C ARG A 23 -9.58 -2.22 0.23
N PHE A 24 -10.36 -1.69 -0.73
CA PHE A 24 -9.90 -1.55 -2.12
C PHE A 24 -8.71 -0.60 -2.24
N LEU A 25 -8.63 0.41 -1.37
CA LEU A 25 -7.48 1.29 -1.26
C LEU A 25 -6.35 0.60 -0.49
N LEU A 26 -6.62 0.09 0.72
CA LEU A 26 -5.60 -0.50 1.61
C LEU A 26 -4.81 -1.63 0.94
N ALA A 27 -5.47 -2.50 0.16
CA ALA A 27 -4.82 -3.60 -0.54
C ALA A 27 -3.91 -3.17 -1.70
N LYS A 28 -3.88 -1.88 -2.07
CA LYS A 28 -3.03 -1.32 -3.12
C LYS A 28 -1.93 -0.42 -2.59
N LEU A 29 -1.96 -0.10 -1.29
CA LEU A 29 -0.95 0.75 -0.67
C LEU A 29 0.33 -0.06 -0.43
N ASN A 30 1.45 0.64 -0.42
CA ASN A 30 2.70 0.06 0.06
C ASN A 30 2.62 -0.13 1.59
N PRO A 31 2.87 -1.34 2.13
CA PRO A 31 2.81 -1.61 3.56
C PRO A 31 4.05 -1.07 4.31
N SER A 32 4.27 0.25 4.28
CA SER A 32 5.34 0.90 5.06
C SER A 32 5.09 0.86 6.57
N ALA A 33 3.81 0.87 6.96
CA ALA A 33 3.35 0.76 8.35
C ALA A 33 2.50 -0.51 8.47
N THR A 34 3.02 -1.52 9.17
CA THR A 34 2.32 -2.78 9.44
C THR A 34 2.26 -3.06 10.93
N TYR A 35 1.54 -4.11 11.31
CA TYR A 35 1.47 -4.54 12.70
C TYR A 35 2.83 -4.99 13.27
N ASN A 36 3.83 -5.27 12.42
CA ASN A 36 5.18 -5.68 12.83
C ASN A 36 6.08 -4.49 13.25
N ASN A 37 5.86 -3.29 12.69
CA ASN A 37 6.63 -2.09 12.99
C ASN A 37 5.77 -0.94 13.56
N ALA A 38 4.55 -1.26 14.01
CA ALA A 38 3.59 -0.29 14.53
C ALA A 38 4.16 0.58 15.66
N ASN A 39 5.04 0.03 16.50
CA ASN A 39 5.67 0.75 17.60
C ASN A 39 6.70 1.80 17.15
N GLU A 40 7.20 1.70 15.92
CA GLU A 40 8.20 2.62 15.35
C GLU A 40 7.55 3.76 14.54
N MET A 41 6.24 3.65 14.29
CA MET A 41 5.50 4.61 13.47
C MET A 41 4.96 5.77 14.31
N ALA A 42 4.84 6.94 13.68
CA ALA A 42 4.22 8.10 14.31
C ALA A 42 2.77 7.78 14.71
N ALA A 43 2.37 8.25 15.89
CA ALA A 43 1.02 8.08 16.40
C ALA A 43 0.00 8.65 15.38
N GLY A 44 -0.94 7.80 14.95
CA GLY A 44 -1.98 8.17 13.97
C GLY A 44 -1.72 7.71 12.53
N SER A 45 -0.64 6.97 12.24
CA SER A 45 -0.50 6.29 10.95
C SER A 45 -1.53 5.17 10.81
N ASP A 46 -2.21 5.10 9.65
CA ASP A 46 -3.03 3.93 9.31
C ASP A 46 -2.10 2.71 9.18
N ILE A 47 -2.38 1.67 9.95
CA ILE A 47 -1.64 0.41 9.96
C ILE A 47 -2.28 -0.54 8.94
N ILE A 48 -1.49 -1.04 8.01
CA ILE A 48 -1.94 -2.04 7.03
C ILE A 48 -1.67 -3.44 7.60
N PHE A 49 -2.75 -4.22 7.75
CA PHE A 49 -2.67 -5.59 8.24
C PHE A 49 -2.36 -6.55 7.08
N THR A 50 -1.07 -6.72 6.78
CA THR A 50 -0.56 -7.65 5.79
C THR A 50 0.83 -8.17 6.18
N ASP A 51 1.21 -9.32 5.61
CA ASP A 51 2.56 -9.91 5.70
C ASP A 51 3.42 -9.55 4.47
N ASP A 52 2.88 -8.77 3.54
CA ASP A 52 3.61 -8.32 2.37
C ASP A 52 4.82 -7.45 2.74
N VAL A 53 5.89 -7.59 1.95
CA VAL A 53 7.09 -6.76 2.09
C VAL A 53 6.83 -5.34 1.62
N SER A 54 7.33 -4.38 2.38
CA SER A 54 7.32 -2.97 1.97
C SER A 54 8.29 -2.74 0.80
N LEU A 55 8.03 -1.69 0.03
CA LEU A 55 8.89 -1.26 -1.07
C LEU A 55 10.32 -0.96 -0.61
N GLN A 56 10.50 -0.48 0.62
CA GLN A 56 11.83 -0.24 1.20
C GLN A 56 12.59 -1.56 1.34
N VAL A 57 11.98 -2.57 1.99
CA VAL A 57 12.59 -3.89 2.16
C VAL A 57 12.89 -4.52 0.81
N PHE A 58 11.98 -4.39 -0.16
CA PHE A 58 12.20 -4.83 -1.54
C PHE A 58 13.46 -4.18 -2.15
N PHE A 59 13.61 -2.86 -2.06
CA PHE A 59 14.78 -2.16 -2.59
C PHE A 59 16.07 -2.56 -1.87
N GLU A 60 16.05 -2.76 -0.55
CA GLU A 60 17.23 -3.22 0.19
C GLU A 60 17.70 -4.60 -0.30
N HIS A 61 16.78 -5.53 -0.53
CA HIS A 61 17.13 -6.83 -1.11
C HIS A 61 17.63 -6.71 -2.54
N LEU A 62 16.95 -5.91 -3.37
CA LEU A 62 17.34 -5.67 -4.76
C LEU A 62 18.74 -5.08 -4.86
N GLN A 63 19.06 -4.07 -4.06
CA GLN A 63 20.36 -3.41 -4.05
C GLN A 63 21.47 -4.38 -3.65
N ARG A 64 21.28 -5.19 -2.61
CA ARG A 64 22.28 -6.20 -2.18
C ARG A 64 22.60 -7.18 -3.31
N LEU A 65 21.57 -7.67 -4.02
CA LEU A 65 21.75 -8.60 -5.13
C LEU A 65 22.39 -7.94 -6.35
N ALA A 66 22.03 -6.70 -6.65
CA ALA A 66 22.54 -5.98 -7.82
C ALA A 66 24.04 -5.68 -7.76
N VAL A 67 24.62 -5.55 -6.55
CA VAL A 67 26.06 -5.29 -6.34
C VAL A 67 26.87 -6.53 -5.99
N GLN A 68 26.21 -7.69 -5.95
CA GLN A 68 26.87 -8.96 -5.66
C GLN A 68 27.62 -9.42 -6.92
N SER A 69 28.93 -9.14 -6.97
CA SER A 69 29.86 -9.61 -8.00
C SER A 69 30.61 -10.86 -7.55
#